data_AF-A0A5P6NYZ8-F1
#
_entry.id   AF-A0A5P6NYZ8-F1
#
_cell.length_a   1.000
_cell.length_b   1.000
_cell.length_c   1.000
_cell.angle_alpha   90.00
_cell.angle_beta   90.00
_cell.angle_gamma   90.00
#
_symmetry.space_group_name_H-M   'P 1'
#
loop_
_entity.id
_entity.type
_entity.pdbx_description
1 polymer ?
#
loop_
_entity_poly.entity_id
_entity_poly.type
_entity_poly.pdbx_seq_one_letter_code
_entity_poly.pdbx_strand_id
1 'polypeptide(L)'
;MTHISIRDLQKISGEAIGALPGPTPVKSGERTVGLLIPLKAADPARLAAVLRRAEALSKGRDVRAEDAALASFGDVDPVDWSAAAVNALTGKPAKSRKAKR
;
A
#
# COMPACT_ATOMS: atom_id res chain seq x y z
N MET A 1 -5.34 -7.74 21.75
CA MET A 1 -6.20 -6.57 21.47
C MET A 1 -6.46 -6.51 19.98
N THR A 2 -7.71 -6.63 19.54
CA THR A 2 -8.08 -6.59 18.11
C THR A 2 -8.34 -5.17 17.59
N HIS A 3 -8.51 -4.20 18.49
CA HIS A 3 -8.68 -2.78 18.18
C HIS A 3 -8.39 -1.92 19.43
N ILE A 4 -8.24 -0.61 19.22
CA ILE A 4 -8.11 0.42 20.26
C ILE A 4 -9.26 1.41 20.08
N SER A 5 -9.96 1.79 21.14
CA SER A 5 -10.98 2.85 21.03
C SER A 5 -10.31 4.23 20.91
N ILE A 6 -10.98 5.20 20.31
CA ILE A 6 -10.45 6.57 20.19
C ILE A 6 -10.16 7.20 21.55
N ARG A 7 -10.93 6.83 22.58
CA ARG A 7 -10.73 7.28 23.97
C ARG A 7 -9.50 6.63 24.61
N ASP A 8 -9.23 5.36 24.30
CA ASP A 8 -8.05 4.66 24.82
C ASP A 8 -6.78 5.09 24.08
N LEU A 9 -6.90 5.41 22.79
CA LEU A 9 -5.80 5.99 22.00
C LEU A 9 -5.27 7.30 22.62
N GLN A 10 -6.13 8.10 23.25
CA GLN A 10 -5.72 9.34 23.93
C GLN A 10 -4.93 9.08 25.23
N LYS A 11 -4.96 7.85 25.77
CA LYS A 11 -4.35 7.50 27.07
C LYS A 11 -3.11 6.62 26.93
N ILE A 12 -2.89 6.02 25.77
CA ILE A 12 -1.78 5.10 25.54
C ILE A 12 -0.47 5.87 25.36
N SER A 13 0.63 5.36 25.93
CA SER A 13 1.96 5.94 25.75
C SER A 13 2.57 5.56 24.40
N GLY A 14 3.53 6.34 23.92
CA GLY A 14 4.28 6.00 22.69
C GLY A 14 5.01 4.65 22.77
N GLU A 15 5.50 4.29 23.96
CA GLU A 15 6.14 2.97 24.19
C GLU A 15 5.15 1.82 24.04
N ALA A 16 3.94 1.96 24.59
CA ALA A 16 2.88 0.98 24.42
C ALA A 16 2.39 0.89 22.96
N ILE A 17 2.36 2.00 22.22
CA ILE A 17 2.13 1.98 20.76
C ILE A 17 3.23 1.20 20.05
N GLY A 18 4.50 1.42 20.40
CA GLY A 18 5.65 0.72 19.80
C GLY A 18 5.64 -0.80 20.04
N ALA A 19 5.12 -1.22 21.19
CA ALA A 19 5.01 -2.63 21.58
C ALA A 19 3.87 -3.39 20.87
N LEU A 20 2.96 -2.69 20.17
CA LEU A 20 1.87 -3.36 19.45
C LEU A 20 2.43 -4.36 18.41
N PRO A 21 1.81 -5.54 18.26
CA PRO A 21 2.35 -6.59 17.39
C PRO A 21 2.32 -6.19 15.91
N GLY A 22 1.38 -5.34 15.49
CA GLY A 22 1.25 -4.85 14.12
C GLY A 22 0.18 -3.77 13.97
N PRO A 23 -0.26 -3.50 12.72
CA PRO A 23 -1.34 -2.56 12.44
C PRO A 23 -2.59 -2.86 13.26
N THR A 24 -3.05 -1.89 14.04
CA THR A 24 -4.17 -2.04 14.96
C THR A 24 -5.29 -1.06 14.61
N PRO A 25 -6.54 -1.50 14.38
CA PRO A 25 -7.66 -0.62 14.10
C PRO A 25 -7.97 0.33 15.26
N VAL A 26 -8.28 1.59 14.94
CA VAL A 26 -8.81 2.57 15.89
C VAL A 26 -10.30 2.74 15.65
N LYS A 27 -11.12 2.58 16.69
CA LYS A 27 -12.59 2.64 16.61
C LYS A 27 -13.18 3.83 17.36
N SER A 28 -14.24 4.42 16.80
CA SER A 28 -15.16 5.33 17.51
C SER A 28 -16.55 4.71 17.48
N GLY A 29 -17.02 4.21 18.63
CA GLY A 29 -18.14 3.26 18.68
C GLY A 29 -17.82 2.00 17.86
N GLU A 30 -18.72 1.60 16.97
CA GLU A 30 -18.50 0.44 16.08
C GLU A 30 -17.72 0.75 14.80
N ARG A 31 -17.53 2.04 14.48
CA ARG A 31 -16.88 2.45 13.25
C ARG A 31 -15.36 2.45 13.41
N THR A 32 -14.66 1.78 12.49
CA THR A 32 -13.21 1.96 12.33
C THR A 32 -12.94 3.31 11.68
N VAL A 33 -12.18 4.17 12.36
CA VAL A 33 -11.87 5.54 11.93
C VAL A 33 -10.41 5.72 11.53
N GLY A 34 -9.54 4.76 11.85
CA GLY A 34 -8.14 4.81 11.47
C GLY A 34 -7.40 3.50 11.74
N LEU A 35 -6.13 3.49 11.35
CA LEU A 35 -5.18 2.41 11.62
C LEU A 35 -3.98 3.00 12.35
N LEU A 36 -3.64 2.42 13.48
CA LEU A 36 -2.41 2.72 14.20
C LEU A 36 -1.35 1.72 13.75
N ILE A 37 -0.29 2.21 13.13
CA ILE A 37 0.80 1.37 12.61
C ILE A 37 2.07 1.69 13.41
N PRO A 38 2.54 0.79 14.28
CA PRO A 38 3.78 0.97 15.01
C PRO A 38 4.95 0.99 14.03
N LEU A 39 5.75 2.05 14.08
CA LEU A 39 7.01 2.11 13.34
C LEU A 39 8.04 1.28 14.10
N LYS A 40 8.31 0.08 13.59
CA LYS A 40 9.36 -0.79 14.13
C LYS A 40 10.65 -0.57 13.34
N ALA A 41 11.79 -0.65 14.04
CA ALA A 41 13.07 -0.75 13.37
C ALA A 41 13.02 -1.92 12.38
N ALA A 42 13.54 -1.69 11.17
CA ALA A 42 13.61 -2.75 10.18
C ALA A 42 14.50 -3.88 10.71
N ASP A 43 14.05 -5.12 10.56
CA ASP A 43 14.89 -6.29 10.77
C ASP A 43 16.00 -6.29 9.69
N PRO A 44 17.28 -6.05 10.06
CA PRO A 44 18.35 -5.91 9.07
C PRO A 44 18.57 -7.19 8.26
N ALA A 45 18.35 -8.36 8.86
CA ALA A 45 18.51 -9.64 8.17
C ALA A 45 17.40 -9.84 7.14
N ARG A 46 16.16 -9.52 7.51
CA ARG A 46 15.03 -9.53 6.57
C ARG A 46 15.24 -8.52 5.44
N LEU A 47 15.69 -7.31 5.74
CA LEU A 47 15.97 -6.29 4.73
C LEU A 47 17.06 -6.76 3.76
N ALA A 48 18.17 -7.30 4.28
CA ALA A 48 19.24 -7.85 3.45
C ALA A 48 18.73 -8.97 2.54
N ALA A 49 17.87 -9.87 3.04
CA ALA A 49 17.28 -10.92 2.22
C ALA A 49 16.41 -10.36 1.07
N VAL A 50 15.61 -9.33 1.33
CA VAL A 50 14.82 -8.63 0.30
C VAL A 50 15.74 -7.98 -0.73
N LEU A 51 16.80 -7.31 -0.30
CA LEU A 51 17.75 -6.64 -1.21
C LEU A 51 18.47 -7.65 -2.10
N ARG A 52 18.96 -8.78 -1.56
CA ARG A 52 19.56 -9.85 -2.39
C ARG A 52 18.58 -10.38 -3.43
N ARG A 53 17.30 -10.54 -3.07
CA ARG A 53 16.27 -10.98 -4.01
C ARG A 53 16.04 -9.94 -5.11
N ALA A 54 15.97 -8.66 -4.75
CA ALA A 54 15.82 -7.58 -5.71
C ALA A 54 17.03 -7.49 -6.66
N GLU A 55 18.24 -7.64 -6.14
CA GLU A 55 19.47 -7.68 -6.95
C GLU A 55 19.48 -8.87 -7.91
N ALA A 56 19.08 -10.06 -7.44
CA ALA A 56 18.97 -11.25 -8.29
C ALA A 56 17.93 -11.07 -9.41
N LEU A 57 16.78 -10.45 -9.12
CA LEU A 57 15.78 -10.10 -10.13
C LEU A 57 16.29 -9.03 -11.12
N SER A 58 17.19 -8.16 -10.68
CA SER A 58 17.81 -7.15 -11.52
C SER A 58 18.82 -7.75 -12.51
N LYS A 59 19.48 -8.86 -12.13
CA LYS A 59 20.43 -9.59 -12.98
C LYS A 59 19.67 -10.28 -14.12
N GLY A 60 19.56 -9.58 -15.25
CA GLY A 60 18.84 -10.04 -16.44
C GLY A 60 17.83 -9.03 -16.97
N ARG A 61 17.67 -7.87 -16.32
CA ARG A 61 16.86 -6.77 -16.84
C ARG A 61 17.55 -6.13 -18.03
N ASP A 62 16.81 -5.96 -19.12
CA ASP A 62 17.21 -5.16 -20.27
C ASP A 62 16.49 -3.81 -20.17
N VAL A 63 17.22 -2.80 -19.69
CA VAL A 63 16.69 -1.45 -19.47
C VAL A 63 16.10 -0.87 -20.76
N ARG A 64 16.67 -1.17 -21.94
CA ARG A 64 16.15 -0.63 -23.21
C ARG A 64 14.83 -1.28 -23.60
N ALA A 65 14.71 -2.59 -23.42
CA ALA A 65 13.47 -3.31 -23.68
C ALA A 65 12.37 -2.89 -22.69
N GLU A 66 12.73 -2.65 -21.44
CA GLU A 66 11.82 -2.15 -20.41
C GLU A 66 11.37 -0.71 -20.68
N ASP A 67 12.27 0.19 -21.06
CA ASP A 67 11.94 1.57 -21.44
C ASP A 67 11.03 1.60 -22.68
N ALA A 68 11.29 0.73 -23.67
CA ALA A 68 10.42 0.60 -24.84
C ALA A 68 9.02 0.10 -24.46
N ALA A 69 8.93 -0.84 -23.52
CA ALA A 69 7.65 -1.30 -22.99
C ALA A 69 6.92 -0.20 -22.20
N LEU A 70 7.65 0.58 -21.40
CA LEU A 70 7.10 1.69 -20.63
C LEU A 70 6.59 2.83 -21.53
N ALA A 71 7.28 3.12 -22.64
CA ALA A 71 6.84 4.13 -23.61
C ALA A 71 5.44 3.86 -24.18
N SER A 72 5.02 2.59 -24.25
CA SER A 72 3.68 2.21 -24.73
C SER A 72 2.54 2.67 -23.80
N PHE A 73 2.83 2.95 -22.52
CA PHE A 73 1.85 3.46 -21.57
C PHE A 73 1.53 4.96 -21.77
N GLY A 74 2.30 5.68 -22.59
CA GLY A 74 2.10 7.11 -22.85
C GLY A 74 2.25 8.00 -21.61
N ASP A 75 1.66 9.20 -21.65
CA ASP A 75 1.63 10.10 -20.49
C ASP A 75 0.66 9.56 -19.43
N VAL A 76 1.21 8.92 -18.40
CA VAL A 76 0.47 8.51 -17.20
C VAL A 76 0.60 9.60 -16.15
N ASP A 77 -0.52 10.19 -15.74
CA ASP A 77 -0.55 11.04 -14.54
C ASP A 77 -0.41 10.14 -13.29
N PRO A 78 0.70 10.23 -12.53
CA PRO A 78 0.94 9.35 -11.39
C PRO A 78 0.01 9.62 -10.19
N VAL A 79 -0.78 10.70 -10.22
CA VAL A 79 -1.73 11.05 -9.15
C VAL A 79 -3.19 10.93 -9.55
N ASP A 80 -3.51 10.64 -10.82
CA ASP A 80 -4.88 10.32 -11.22
C ASP A 80 -5.23 8.85 -10.92
N TRP A 81 -5.78 8.64 -9.72
CA TRP A 81 -6.28 7.34 -9.27
C TRP A 81 -7.77 7.12 -9.62
N SER A 82 -8.33 7.89 -10.56
CA SER A 82 -9.70 7.68 -11.01
C SER A 82 -9.87 6.28 -11.60
N ALA A 83 -11.06 5.71 -11.46
CA ALA A 83 -11.36 4.40 -12.05
C ALA A 83 -11.17 4.39 -13.58
N ALA A 84 -11.38 5.54 -14.24
CA ALA A 84 -11.13 5.69 -15.67
C ALA A 84 -9.63 5.56 -16.00
N ALA A 85 -8.77 6.27 -15.28
CA ALA A 85 -7.31 6.20 -15.45
C ALA A 85 -6.77 4.78 -15.19
N VAL A 86 -7.22 4.12 -14.11
CA VAL A 86 -6.81 2.74 -13.78
C VAL A 86 -7.25 1.74 -14.86
N ASN A 87 -8.47 1.89 -15.41
CA ASN A 87 -8.97 1.02 -16.46
C ASN A 87 -8.20 1.20 -17.78
N ALA A 88 -7.85 2.44 -18.13
CA ALA A 88 -7.01 2.74 -19.29
C ALA A 88 -5.62 2.11 -19.14
N LEU A 89 -4.98 2.24 -17.98
CA LEU A 89 -3.66 1.67 -17.69
C LEU A 89 -3.64 0.13 -17.72
N THR A 90 -4.71 -0.51 -17.25
CA THR A 90 -4.76 -1.97 -17.10
C THR A 90 -5.38 -2.71 -18.29
N GLY A 91 -5.81 -1.98 -19.33
CA GLY A 91 -6.51 -2.55 -20.49
C GLY A 91 -7.84 -3.23 -20.16
N LYS A 92 -8.38 -3.01 -18.94
CA LYS A 92 -9.65 -3.59 -18.51
C LYS A 92 -10.77 -2.63 -18.87
N PRO A 93 -11.73 -3.01 -19.74
CA PRO A 93 -12.85 -2.14 -20.04
C PRO A 93 -13.63 -1.87 -18.74
N ALA A 94 -13.89 -0.59 -18.47
CA ALA A 94 -14.72 -0.18 -17.35
C ALA A 94 -16.05 -0.92 -17.42
N LYS A 95 -16.37 -1.73 -16.40
CA LYS A 95 -17.69 -2.37 -16.31
C LYS A 95 -18.74 -1.27 -16.21
N SER A 96 -19.38 -0.97 -17.34
CA SER A 96 -20.56 -0.12 -17.44
C SER A 96 -21.61 -0.63 -16.45
N ARG A 97 -21.80 0.10 -15.35
CA ARG A 97 -22.98 -0.05 -14.51
C ARG A 97 -24.14 0.53 -15.29
N LYS A 98 -24.87 -0.31 -16.03
CA LYS A 98 -26.19 0.06 -16.54
C LYS A 98 -27.06 0.49 -15.36
N ALA A 99 -27.45 1.76 -15.33
CA ALA A 99 -28.44 2.28 -14.42
C ALA A 99 -29.76 1.54 -14.65
N LYS A 100 -30.25 0.87 -13.61
CA LYS A 100 -31.56 0.22 -13.60
C LYS A 100 -32.59 1.35 -13.48
N ARG A 101 -33.25 1.67 -14.60
CA ARG A 101 -34.50 2.44 -14.60
C ARG A 101 -35.64 1.56 -14.12
#